data_AF-A0AAP0C1P4-F1
#
_entry.id   AF-A0AAP0C1P4-F1
#
_cell.length_a   1.000
_cell.length_b   1.000
_cell.length_c   1.000
_cell.angle_alpha   90.00
_cell.angle_beta   90.00
_cell.angle_gamma   90.00
#
_symmetry.space_group_name_H-M   'P 1'
#
loop_
_entity.id
_entity.type
_entity.pdbx_description
1 polymer ?
#
loop_
_entity_poly.entity_id
_entity_poly.type
_entity_poly.pdbx_seq_one_letter_code
_entity_poly.pdbx_strand_id
1 'polypeptide(L)'
;MISGLSLGLGFAPIKIAGQNRRQGLVVRAGKAALCMTKRSRSRKSLARTHGFRRRMRTTGGRAALKRRRAKGRKILCTKTNPNSGPRASR
;
A
#
# COMPACT_ATOMS: atom_id res chain seq x y z
N MET A 1 21.75 70.88 -30.17
CA MET A 1 20.73 70.47 -29.18
C MET A 1 21.08 69.04 -28.77
N ILE A 2 21.70 68.83 -27.60
CA ILE A 2 21.07 68.31 -26.35
C ILE A 2 20.18 67.10 -26.72
N SER A 3 20.39 65.84 -26.33
CA SER A 3 20.96 65.18 -25.15
C SER A 3 20.86 63.67 -25.42
N GLY A 4 21.81 62.82 -25.04
CA GLY A 4 21.74 62.15 -23.73
C GLY A 4 21.84 60.62 -23.90
N LEU A 5 22.62 60.02 -22.99
CA LEU A 5 22.94 58.59 -22.84
C LEU A 5 21.71 57.70 -22.66
N SER A 6 21.80 56.42 -23.06
CA SER A 6 21.54 55.29 -22.13
C SER A 6 21.95 53.94 -22.75
N LEU A 7 22.85 53.21 -22.08
CA LEU A 7 23.21 51.83 -22.39
C LEU A 7 22.08 50.89 -21.95
N GLY A 8 21.18 50.57 -22.87
CA GLY A 8 20.10 49.61 -22.64
C GLY A 8 20.50 48.18 -22.99
N LEU A 9 21.25 47.50 -22.11
CA LEU A 9 21.38 46.04 -22.12
C LEU A 9 20.02 45.41 -21.73
N GLY A 10 19.17 45.21 -22.74
CA GLY A 10 17.91 44.49 -22.57
C GLY A 10 18.14 42.98 -22.46
N PHE A 11 18.00 42.42 -21.26
CA PHE A 11 17.92 40.98 -21.05
C PHE A 11 16.64 40.43 -21.70
N ALA A 12 16.75 39.90 -22.92
CA ALA A 12 15.71 39.04 -23.47
C ALA A 12 15.82 37.66 -22.81
N PRO A 13 14.81 37.17 -22.07
CA PRO A 13 14.86 35.80 -21.57
C PRO A 13 14.74 34.83 -22.74
N ILE A 14 15.78 34.02 -22.93
CA ILE A 14 15.81 32.86 -23.81
C ILE A 14 14.65 31.95 -23.41
N LYS A 15 13.64 31.82 -24.27
CA LYS A 15 12.59 30.81 -24.12
C LYS A 15 13.21 29.45 -24.39
N ILE A 16 13.77 28.84 -23.35
CA ILE A 16 14.16 27.43 -23.38
C ILE A 16 12.85 26.64 -23.49
N ALA A 17 12.52 26.26 -24.72
CA ALA A 17 11.44 25.31 -25.01
C ALA A 17 11.86 23.93 -24.48
N GLY A 18 11.76 23.76 -23.16
CA GLY A 18 11.95 22.49 -22.48
C GLY A 18 10.79 21.55 -22.80
N GLN A 19 10.84 20.91 -23.96
CA GLN A 19 9.96 19.80 -24.30
C GLN A 19 10.72 18.48 -24.33
N ASN A 20 11.52 18.23 -23.29
CA ASN A 20 11.94 16.87 -22.97
C ASN A 20 10.90 16.23 -22.04
N ARG A 21 9.71 15.95 -22.58
CA ARG A 21 8.77 15.04 -21.91
C ARG A 21 8.92 13.69 -22.57
N ARG A 22 9.88 12.91 -22.04
CA ARG A 22 9.86 11.45 -22.07
C ARG A 22 8.40 11.03 -21.91
N GLN A 23 7.76 10.60 -22.98
CA GLN A 23 6.39 10.10 -22.91
C GLN A 23 6.47 8.78 -22.13
N GLY A 24 6.41 8.89 -20.80
CA GLY A 24 6.33 7.74 -19.92
C GLY A 24 5.12 6.90 -20.33
N LEU A 25 5.26 5.59 -20.30
CA LEU A 25 4.21 4.62 -20.62
C LEU A 25 2.90 5.01 -19.90
N VAL A 26 1.94 5.53 -20.64
CA VAL A 26 0.62 5.91 -20.11
C VAL A 26 -0.21 4.63 -19.99
N VAL A 27 -0.18 4.01 -18.81
CA VAL A 27 -1.05 2.85 -18.55
C VAL A 27 -2.46 3.34 -18.18
N ARG A 28 -3.39 3.29 -19.13
CA ARG A 28 -4.83 3.52 -18.91
C ARG A 28 -5.36 2.52 -17.86
N ALA A 29 -5.82 2.99 -16.72
CA ALA A 29 -6.50 2.16 -15.72
C ALA A 29 -7.98 1.92 -16.14
N GLY A 30 -8.49 0.69 -16.17
CA GLY A 30 -9.36 0.14 -15.12
C GLY A 30 -8.64 -0.86 -14.22
N LYS A 31 -7.58 -0.38 -13.59
CA LYS A 31 -6.42 -1.12 -13.09
C LYS A 31 -6.42 -1.35 -11.58
N ALA A 32 -7.57 -1.27 -10.91
CA ALA A 32 -7.73 -1.62 -9.49
C ALA A 32 -7.38 -3.11 -9.17
N ALA A 33 -6.84 -3.83 -10.15
CA ALA A 33 -7.06 -5.23 -10.41
C ALA A 33 -5.78 -6.02 -10.70
N LEU A 34 -4.65 -5.41 -11.07
CA LEU A 34 -3.49 -6.19 -11.56
C LEU A 34 -2.69 -6.88 -10.42
N CYS A 35 -2.43 -6.18 -9.30
CA CYS A 35 -1.62 -6.70 -8.18
C CYS A 35 -2.26 -6.47 -6.79
N MET A 36 -3.53 -6.07 -6.76
CA MET A 36 -4.31 -5.86 -5.53
C MET A 36 -4.88 -7.17 -4.99
N THR A 37 -4.02 -8.01 -4.43
CA THR A 37 -4.41 -9.32 -3.87
C THR A 37 -5.07 -9.19 -2.49
N LYS A 38 -4.65 -8.20 -1.69
CA LYS A 38 -5.26 -7.89 -0.39
C LYS A 38 -6.29 -6.78 -0.56
N ARG A 39 -7.56 -7.15 -0.43
CA ARG A 39 -8.71 -6.23 -0.43
C ARG A 39 -9.27 -6.01 0.98
N SER A 40 -10.19 -5.06 1.14
CA SER A 40 -10.91 -4.73 2.39
C SER A 40 -11.92 -5.81 2.80
N ARG A 41 -11.43 -7.04 3.03
CA ARG A 41 -12.26 -8.17 3.45
C ARG A 41 -12.57 -8.10 4.94
N SER A 42 -13.81 -8.43 5.31
CA SER A 42 -14.22 -8.48 6.71
C SER A 42 -13.30 -9.35 7.57
N ARG A 43 -12.95 -8.85 8.76
CA ARG A 43 -12.10 -9.54 9.74
C ARG A 43 -12.73 -10.86 10.20
N LYS A 44 -14.07 -10.93 10.25
CA LYS A 44 -14.84 -12.17 10.52
C LYS A 44 -14.44 -13.29 9.56
N SER A 45 -14.41 -12.99 8.27
CA SER A 45 -14.12 -13.97 7.22
C SER A 45 -12.67 -14.46 7.33
N LEU A 46 -11.72 -13.54 7.53
CA LEU A 46 -10.31 -13.91 7.68
C LEU A 46 -10.06 -14.78 8.92
N ALA A 47 -10.77 -14.52 10.02
CA ALA A 47 -10.66 -15.31 11.25
C ALA A 47 -11.25 -16.71 11.11
N ARG A 48 -12.30 -16.90 10.31
CA ARG A 48 -12.84 -18.23 9.98
C ARG A 48 -11.85 -19.07 9.17
N THR A 49 -11.08 -18.45 8.27
CA THR A 49 -10.09 -19.14 7.42
C THR A 49 -8.76 -19.39 8.13
N HIS A 50 -8.23 -18.40 8.86
CA HIS A 50 -6.86 -18.43 9.36
C HIS A 50 -6.74 -18.27 10.89
N GLY A 51 -7.86 -18.09 11.60
CA GLY A 51 -7.88 -17.81 13.02
C GLY A 51 -7.53 -19.01 13.90
N PHE A 52 -7.37 -18.73 15.19
CA PHE A 52 -6.89 -19.69 16.18
C PHE A 52 -7.78 -20.93 16.29
N ARG A 53 -9.10 -20.75 16.39
CA ARG A 53 -10.07 -21.86 16.46
C ARG A 53 -9.97 -22.78 15.23
N ARG A 54 -9.78 -22.20 14.04
CA ARG A 54 -9.60 -22.96 12.80
C ARG A 54 -8.32 -23.81 12.82
N ARG A 55 -7.23 -23.29 13.39
CA ARG A 55 -5.97 -24.03 13.58
C ARG A 55 -6.10 -25.15 14.61
N MET A 56 -6.84 -24.95 15.69
CA MET A 56 -7.02 -25.98 16.71
C MET A 56 -7.85 -27.17 16.23
N ARG A 57 -8.76 -26.97 15.27
CA ARG A 57 -9.63 -28.03 14.72
C ARG A 57 -8.86 -29.17 14.06
N THR A 58 -7.78 -28.89 13.33
CA THR A 58 -7.05 -29.90 12.55
C THR A 58 -5.73 -30.30 13.19
N THR A 59 -5.28 -31.53 12.93
CA THR A 59 -3.96 -32.04 13.37
C THR A 59 -2.81 -31.18 12.84
N GLY A 60 -2.80 -30.91 11.53
CA GLY A 60 -1.78 -30.05 10.91
C GLY A 60 -1.79 -28.60 11.43
N GLY A 61 -2.96 -28.08 11.80
CA GLY A 61 -3.07 -26.76 12.43
C GLY A 61 -2.45 -26.71 13.83
N ARG A 62 -2.65 -27.75 14.64
CA ARG A 62 -1.99 -27.90 15.95
C ARG A 62 -0.47 -28.02 15.81
N ALA A 63 0.02 -28.79 14.84
CA ALA A 63 1.46 -28.89 14.54
C ALA A 63 2.07 -27.54 14.13
N ALA A 64 1.36 -26.74 13.33
CA ALA A 64 1.80 -25.39 12.97
C ALA A 64 1.92 -24.47 14.20
N LEU A 65 0.97 -24.55 15.14
CA LEU A 65 1.04 -23.79 16.40
C LEU A 65 2.22 -24.25 17.28
N LYS A 66 2.49 -25.55 17.36
CA LYS A 66 3.67 -26.10 18.05
C LYS A 66 4.96 -25.49 17.50
N ARG A 67 5.15 -25.49 16.17
CA ARG A 67 6.31 -24.85 15.52
C ARG A 67 6.42 -23.35 15.81
N ARG A 68 5.30 -22.63 15.84
CA ARG A 68 5.30 -21.18 16.14
C ARG A 68 5.65 -20.87 17.59
N ARG A 69 5.22 -21.71 18.54
CA ARG A 69 5.60 -21.61 19.95
C ARG A 69 7.07 -21.96 20.18
N ALA A 70 7.57 -23.02 19.54
CA ALA A 70 8.98 -23.39 19.61
C ALA A 70 9.90 -22.27 19.11
N LYS A 71 9.48 -21.54 18.06
CA LYS A 71 10.18 -20.32 17.60
C LYS A 71 10.04 -19.12 18.56
N GLY A 72 9.14 -19.16 19.53
CA GLY A 72 8.89 -18.04 20.45
C GLY A 72 8.12 -16.87 19.81
N ARG A 73 7.28 -17.10 18.78
CA ARG A 73 6.55 -16.00 18.15
C ARG A 73 5.49 -15.42 19.11
N LYS A 74 5.66 -14.14 19.49
CA LYS A 74 4.73 -13.37 20.34
C LYS A 74 3.26 -13.52 19.92
N ILE A 75 2.98 -13.46 18.62
CA ILE A 75 1.61 -13.65 18.08
C ILE A 75 1.53 -14.97 17.31
N LEU A 76 0.69 -15.89 17.80
CA LEU A 76 0.52 -17.20 17.18
C LEU A 76 -0.37 -17.17 15.93
N CYS A 77 -1.51 -16.48 15.97
CA CYS A 77 -2.39 -16.31 14.82
C CYS A 77 -2.64 -14.83 14.59
N THR A 78 -2.31 -14.32 13.39
CA THR A 78 -2.42 -12.90 13.06
C THR A 78 -3.84 -12.48 12.67
N LYS A 79 -4.69 -13.43 12.27
CA LYS A 79 -6.07 -13.19 11.82
C LYS A 79 -7.05 -13.73 12.86
N THR A 80 -7.11 -13.10 14.03
CA THR A 80 -8.12 -13.37 15.06
C THR A 80 -9.15 -12.25 15.09
N ASN A 81 -10.38 -12.58 15.45
CA ASN A 81 -11.48 -11.62 15.56
C ASN A 81 -12.30 -11.97 16.81
N PRO A 82 -12.44 -11.06 17.78
CA PRO A 82 -13.31 -11.30 18.93
C PRO A 82 -14.78 -11.26 18.49
N ASN A 83 -15.63 -11.95 19.23
CA ASN A 83 -17.08 -11.97 18.96
C ASN A 83 -17.79 -10.72 19.46
N SER A 84 -17.17 -9.97 20.38
CA SER A 84 -17.72 -8.77 21.01
C SER A 84 -16.64 -7.70 21.18
N GLY A 85 -17.07 -6.50 21.61
CA GLY A 85 -16.20 -5.37 21.89
C GLY A 85 -15.80 -4.57 20.65
N PRO A 86 -14.90 -3.59 20.81
CA PRO A 86 -14.62 -2.57 19.77
C PRO A 86 -13.99 -3.16 18.50
N ARG A 87 -13.40 -4.36 18.61
CA ARG A 87 -12.81 -5.08 17.48
C ARG A 87 -13.74 -6.12 16.90
N ALA A 88 -14.96 -6.30 17.37
CA ALA A 88 -15.90 -7.19 16.71
C ALA A 88 -16.28 -6.62 15.34
N SER A 89 -16.34 -7.51 14.35
CA SER A 89 -16.98 -7.22 13.07
C SER A 89 -18.47 -7.56 13.20
N ARG A 90 -19.35 -6.66 12.76
CA ARG A 90 -20.77 -6.98 12.53
C ARG A 90 -20.86 -8.20 11.59
#